data_AF-A0A5J4U6M7-F1
#
_entry.id   AF-A0A5J4U6M7-F1
#
_cell.length_a   1.000
_cell.length_b   1.000
_cell.length_c   1.000
_cell.angle_alpha   90.00
_cell.angle_beta   90.00
_cell.angle_gamma   90.00
#
_symmetry.space_group_name_H-M   'P 1'
#
loop_
_entity.id
_entity.type
_entity.pdbx_description
1 polymer ?
#
loop_
_entity_poly.entity_id
_entity_poly.type
_entity_poly.pdbx_seq_one_letter_code
_entity_poly.pdbx_strand_id
1 'polypeptide(L)'
;KQAGFPLVSVKEIKSEKKEDINNENERVFELTQQRFSKRALENITGIQKEEILNEEDQRIWIIPIQAYILWEGQKVPDKLIFDMKDRKAVMKIKPPSPGSKLIWIKLNANQTGFYRVNYDKSLIDALAVELSHNAKDSSGKLIPTALLTTADRMGIQNDIAALSSISYGQVISFTKYLEFIRTGYSHENCFETWCDIMRNIRTPVRIFIEGMVAEYKIDKHEEQEIKVDKSENEKKSEQESEIKAFLKKYNKWMIQFVSDKASELGAETKGESESSNDVELRSLLQGALLGAGDEETSKRYLEKFDSILPIIQDCHRLLLIKHIKQSEERKLGLLKEVNEKEKEQSVDENDKIQFELRKEVDERLAIAVSSIPANERSLCFTAACKSENNKSEGIDALSKEIKKRMNNEYISIYPTNWNLIEAERRTALFAIYHCTSQKLLPNDRTSALTGFLRFNSSVMFESSLKLLEEPDTEISIKKMDLHHAAFLLSSMSSISGAKQMWTWLIQENGTDKETGKKKRDVFESLRQRLGGMLVSFFIEYATMNLVILKDDVDLQKRTAEFFEENVGSIPPYTLKKCKESVQENTEQYTRQSSNFKEWVQKIE
;
A
#
# COMPACT_ATOMS: atom_id res chain seq x y z
N LYS A 1 -26.99 -7.10 19.49
CA LYS A 1 -28.26 -6.99 18.71
C LYS A 1 -28.23 -5.91 17.63
N GLN A 2 -27.38 -4.88 17.72
CA GLN A 2 -27.21 -3.88 16.66
C GLN A 2 -25.85 -4.07 15.97
N ALA A 3 -25.79 -3.88 14.65
CA ALA A 3 -24.54 -3.92 13.88
C ALA A 3 -23.94 -2.51 13.74
N GLY A 4 -22.61 -2.45 13.61
CA GLY A 4 -21.85 -1.20 13.56
C GLY A 4 -21.52 -0.61 14.94
N PHE A 5 -20.95 0.59 14.96
CA PHE A 5 -20.55 1.31 16.17
C PHE A 5 -20.74 2.83 15.98
N PRO A 6 -20.83 3.61 17.07
CA PRO A 6 -21.07 5.04 16.98
C PRO A 6 -19.81 5.86 16.67
N LEU A 7 -20.03 6.99 16.02
CA LEU A 7 -19.16 8.16 16.01
C LEU A 7 -19.68 9.16 17.03
N VAL A 8 -18.81 9.61 17.93
CA VAL A 8 -19.09 10.72 18.86
C VAL A 8 -18.42 11.98 18.33
N SER A 9 -19.21 12.98 17.92
CA SER A 9 -18.68 14.29 17.55
C SER A 9 -18.67 15.21 18.76
N VAL A 10 -17.55 15.90 19.00
CA VAL A 10 -17.38 16.86 20.10
C VAL A 10 -17.08 18.25 19.53
N LYS A 11 -17.86 19.24 19.99
CA LYS A 11 -17.70 20.64 19.61
C LYS A 11 -17.82 21.52 20.84
N GLU A 12 -16.93 22.48 20.97
CA GLU A 12 -17.07 23.47 22.02
C GLU A 12 -18.19 24.48 21.70
N ILE A 13 -19.07 24.72 22.67
CA ILE A 13 -20.08 25.77 22.60
C ILE A 13 -19.48 27.07 23.12
N LYS A 14 -19.06 27.95 22.22
CA LYS A 14 -18.65 29.32 22.56
C LYS A 14 -19.92 30.16 22.73
N SER A 15 -20.29 30.55 23.95
CA SER A 15 -21.43 31.47 24.12
C SER A 15 -21.06 32.85 23.60
N GLU A 16 -21.84 33.38 22.66
CA GLU A 16 -21.74 34.79 22.26
C GLU A 16 -22.33 35.74 23.31
N LYS A 17 -23.19 35.23 24.21
CA LYS A 17 -23.80 35.95 25.32
C LYS A 17 -23.37 35.33 26.65
N LYS A 18 -22.60 36.08 27.43
CA LYS A 18 -22.10 35.68 28.77
C LYS A 18 -23.21 35.35 29.78
N GLU A 19 -24.46 35.72 29.51
CA GLU A 19 -25.57 35.64 30.47
C GLU A 19 -26.24 34.26 30.55
N ASP A 20 -26.07 33.37 29.56
CA ASP A 20 -26.74 32.05 29.54
C ASP A 20 -25.88 30.90 30.13
N ILE A 21 -24.64 31.18 30.53
CA ILE A 21 -23.79 30.23 31.26
C ILE A 21 -23.71 30.72 32.71
N ASN A 22 -24.44 30.05 33.62
CA ASN A 22 -24.51 30.34 35.06
C ASN A 22 -23.17 30.30 35.84
N ASN A 23 -22.01 30.28 35.17
CA ASN A 23 -20.68 30.33 35.77
C ASN A 23 -19.66 30.83 34.72
N GLU A 24 -19.09 32.03 34.89
CA GLU A 24 -18.17 32.68 33.93
C GLU A 24 -16.88 31.89 33.63
N ASN A 25 -16.63 30.78 34.33
CA ASN A 25 -15.41 29.97 34.21
C ASN A 25 -15.64 28.56 33.65
N GLU A 26 -16.88 28.11 33.40
CA GLU A 26 -17.13 26.77 32.86
C GLU A 26 -16.98 26.72 31.33
N ARG A 27 -16.33 25.66 30.81
CA ARG A 27 -16.35 25.37 29.37
C ARG A 27 -17.39 24.29 29.07
N VAL A 28 -18.16 24.51 28.01
CA VAL A 28 -19.30 23.66 27.65
C VAL A 28 -19.08 23.03 26.28
N PHE A 29 -19.26 21.72 26.20
CA PHE A 29 -19.09 20.94 24.98
C PHE A 29 -20.40 20.25 24.63
N GLU A 30 -20.80 20.36 23.36
CA GLU A 30 -21.85 19.53 22.78
C GLU A 30 -21.21 18.22 22.29
N LEU A 31 -21.76 17.09 22.73
CA LEU A 31 -21.45 15.77 22.20
C LEU A 31 -22.67 15.27 21.42
N THR A 32 -22.44 14.74 20.23
CA THR A 32 -23.48 14.11 19.41
C THR A 32 -23.05 12.71 19.01
N GLN A 33 -23.99 11.77 18.96
CA GLN A 33 -23.72 10.40 18.50
C GLN A 33 -24.53 10.06 17.24
N GLN A 34 -23.89 9.32 16.34
CA GLN A 34 -24.50 8.73 15.16
C GLN A 34 -23.76 7.46 14.74
N ARG A 35 -24.34 6.65 13.85
CA ARG A 35 -23.64 5.49 13.29
C ARG A 35 -22.40 5.93 12.51
N PHE A 36 -21.25 5.29 12.74
CA PHE A 36 -20.08 5.47 11.88
C PHE A 36 -20.29 4.69 10.58
N SER A 37 -20.77 5.37 9.54
CA SER A 37 -20.98 4.82 8.19
C SER A 37 -20.94 5.94 7.16
N LYS A 38 -20.62 5.61 5.91
CA LYS A 38 -20.59 6.57 4.79
C LYS A 38 -21.90 7.36 4.69
N ARG A 39 -23.04 6.67 4.62
CA ARG A 39 -24.38 7.27 4.53
C ARG A 39 -24.68 8.22 5.69
N ALA A 40 -24.39 7.82 6.92
CA ALA A 40 -24.66 8.67 8.09
C ALA A 40 -23.79 9.94 8.12
N LEU A 41 -22.59 9.90 7.54
CA LEU A 41 -21.65 11.03 7.55
C LEU A 41 -21.93 12.07 6.46
N GLU A 42 -22.58 11.69 5.36
CA GLU A 42 -23.07 12.64 4.35
C GLU A 42 -24.09 13.65 4.93
N ASN A 43 -24.71 13.32 6.07
CA ASN A 43 -25.61 14.22 6.79
C ASN A 43 -24.88 15.28 7.62
N ILE A 44 -23.68 14.97 8.16
CA ILE A 44 -22.89 15.94 8.93
C ILE A 44 -22.49 17.13 8.04
N THR A 45 -22.24 16.85 6.76
CA THR A 45 -21.73 17.82 5.79
C THR A 45 -22.85 18.60 5.10
N GLY A 46 -24.12 18.30 5.39
CA GLY A 46 -25.30 18.97 4.82
C GLY A 46 -25.54 18.66 3.34
N ILE A 47 -24.95 17.59 2.81
CA ILE A 47 -24.99 17.26 1.38
C ILE A 47 -26.29 16.54 0.99
N GLN A 48 -26.98 15.89 1.93
CA GLN A 48 -28.34 15.40 1.75
C GLN A 48 -29.34 16.35 2.42
N LYS A 49 -30.28 16.90 1.64
CA LYS A 49 -31.51 17.53 2.14
C LYS A 49 -32.41 16.44 2.72
N GLU A 50 -32.67 16.49 4.02
CA GLU A 50 -33.77 15.81 4.75
C GLU A 50 -34.42 14.61 4.04
N GLU A 51 -33.65 13.61 3.64
CA GLU A 51 -34.21 12.28 3.46
C GLU A 51 -34.37 11.67 4.84
N ILE A 52 -35.54 11.09 5.10
CA ILE A 52 -35.86 10.42 6.36
C ILE A 52 -34.74 9.43 6.66
N LEU A 53 -33.93 9.72 7.67
CA LEU A 53 -32.91 8.78 8.17
C LEU A 53 -33.58 7.44 8.39
N ASN A 54 -33.12 6.39 7.70
CA ASN A 54 -33.61 5.03 7.95
C ASN A 54 -33.44 4.71 9.44
N GLU A 55 -34.34 3.88 10.00
CA GLU A 55 -34.29 3.48 11.42
C GLU A 55 -32.90 2.95 11.85
N GLU A 56 -32.15 2.34 10.93
CA GLU A 56 -30.78 1.88 11.18
C GLU A 56 -29.77 3.00 11.47
N ASP A 57 -29.92 4.17 10.87
CA ASP A 57 -29.03 5.32 11.05
C ASP A 57 -29.48 6.18 12.24
N GLN A 58 -30.70 5.95 12.72
CA GLN A 58 -31.24 6.53 13.94
C GLN A 58 -30.85 5.77 15.21
N ARG A 59 -30.02 4.71 15.13
CA ARG A 59 -29.56 3.95 16.30
C ARG A 59 -28.88 4.84 17.34
N ILE A 60 -29.18 4.55 18.60
CA ILE A 60 -28.58 5.19 19.79
C ILE A 60 -27.92 4.09 20.61
N TRP A 61 -26.70 4.34 21.03
CA TRP A 61 -25.93 3.50 21.92
C TRP A 61 -25.81 4.17 23.30
N ILE A 62 -25.71 3.35 24.34
CA ILE A 62 -25.22 3.81 25.65
C ILE A 62 -23.70 3.77 25.56
N ILE A 63 -23.07 4.94 25.51
CA ILE A 63 -21.62 5.06 25.29
C ILE A 63 -20.95 5.51 26.59
N PRO A 64 -20.05 4.71 27.19
CA PRO A 64 -19.25 5.16 28.33
C PRO A 64 -18.18 6.13 27.85
N ILE A 65 -18.46 7.42 27.96
CA ILE A 65 -17.52 8.48 27.59
C ILE A 65 -16.46 8.56 28.68
N GLN A 66 -15.20 8.45 28.27
CA GLN A 66 -14.04 8.75 29.12
C GLN A 66 -13.25 9.86 28.44
N ALA A 67 -13.03 10.97 29.14
CA ALA A 67 -12.27 12.10 28.63
C ALA A 67 -11.05 12.40 29.50
N TYR A 68 -9.92 12.68 28.85
CA TYR A 68 -8.77 13.36 29.44
C TYR A 68 -8.80 14.84 29.07
N ILE A 69 -8.56 15.70 30.05
CA ILE A 69 -8.66 17.15 29.93
C ILE A 69 -7.37 17.73 30.49
N LEU A 70 -6.62 18.47 29.67
CA LEU A 70 -5.41 19.14 30.14
C LEU A 70 -5.62 20.66 30.18
N TRP A 71 -5.39 21.24 31.36
CA TRP A 71 -5.33 22.67 31.57
C TRP A 71 -3.89 23.16 31.65
N GLU A 72 -3.69 24.43 31.33
CA GLU A 72 -2.38 25.09 31.43
C GLU A 72 -1.81 24.97 32.86
N GLY A 73 -0.52 24.64 32.96
CA GLY A 73 0.16 24.46 34.24
C GLY A 73 -0.05 23.11 34.91
N GLN A 74 -0.95 22.26 34.41
CA GLN A 74 -1.09 20.88 34.91
C GLN A 74 -0.02 19.96 34.32
N LYS A 75 0.47 19.02 35.14
CA LYS A 75 1.39 17.95 34.72
C LYS A 75 0.67 16.63 34.37
N VAL A 76 -0.57 16.48 34.82
CA VAL A 76 -1.39 15.29 34.64
C VAL A 76 -2.79 15.76 34.21
N PRO A 77 -3.39 15.17 33.16
CA PRO A 77 -4.72 15.53 32.73
C PRO A 77 -5.78 15.06 33.74
N ASP A 78 -6.83 15.85 33.90
CA ASP A 78 -8.04 15.46 34.64
C ASP A 78 -8.80 14.38 33.87
N LYS A 79 -9.43 13.46 34.60
CA LYS A 79 -10.26 12.39 34.03
C LYS A 79 -11.74 12.62 34.32
N LEU A 80 -12.56 12.58 33.28
CA LEU A 80 -14.02 12.63 33.37
C LEU A 80 -14.63 11.35 32.78
N ILE A 81 -15.62 10.78 33.47
CA ILE A 81 -16.34 9.58 33.02
C ILE A 81 -17.85 9.79 33.18
N PHE A 82 -18.62 9.51 32.14
CA PHE A 82 -20.09 9.50 32.18
C PHE A 82 -20.68 8.68 31.03
N ASP A 83 -21.95 8.28 31.15
CA ASP A 83 -22.67 7.59 30.07
C ASP A 83 -23.42 8.59 29.19
N MET A 84 -23.14 8.57 27.88
CA MET A 84 -23.97 9.23 26.88
C MET A 84 -25.09 8.26 26.47
N LYS A 85 -26.33 8.56 26.89
CA LYS A 85 -27.52 7.72 26.64
C LYS A 85 -28.40 8.25 25.50
N ASP A 86 -28.30 9.54 25.21
CA ASP A 86 -29.12 10.23 24.21
C ASP A 86 -28.30 10.57 22.97
N ARG A 87 -28.98 10.99 21.90
CA ARG A 87 -28.35 11.45 20.65
C ARG A 87 -27.42 12.64 20.88
N LYS A 88 -27.76 13.50 21.85
CA LYS A 88 -26.99 14.67 22.25
C LYS A 88 -26.73 14.62 23.75
N ALA A 89 -25.55 15.06 24.16
CA ALA A 89 -25.20 15.28 25.55
C ALA A 89 -24.42 16.59 25.69
N VAL A 90 -24.57 17.25 26.84
CA VAL A 90 -23.79 18.44 27.18
C VAL A 90 -22.80 18.07 28.26
N MET A 91 -21.52 18.25 27.97
CA MET A 91 -20.43 18.05 28.91
C MET A 91 -19.91 19.40 29.38
N LYS A 92 -19.93 19.61 30.70
CA LYS A 92 -19.40 20.82 31.34
C LYS A 92 -18.11 20.48 32.07
N ILE A 93 -17.05 21.24 31.81
CA ILE A 93 -15.76 21.07 32.49
C ILE A 93 -15.40 22.37 33.22
N LYS A 94 -14.84 22.22 34.42
CA LYS A 94 -14.42 23.33 35.28
C LYS A 94 -12.90 23.45 35.26
N PRO A 95 -12.34 24.66 35.11
CA PRO A 95 -10.91 24.87 35.24
C PRO A 95 -10.47 24.66 36.70
N PRO A 96 -9.23 24.20 36.93
CA PRO A 96 -8.69 23.99 38.26
C PRO A 96 -8.49 25.31 39.04
N SER A 97 -8.25 26.41 38.33
CA SER A 97 -8.18 27.76 38.90
C SER A 97 -8.74 28.81 37.92
N PRO A 98 -9.26 29.96 38.43
CA PRO A 98 -9.72 31.05 37.57
C PRO A 98 -8.62 31.48 36.58
N GLY A 99 -8.98 31.59 35.30
CA GLY A 99 -8.05 31.98 34.23
C GLY A 99 -7.20 30.86 33.64
N SER A 100 -7.30 29.62 34.13
CA SER A 100 -6.62 28.47 33.50
C SER A 100 -7.12 28.27 32.07
N LYS A 101 -6.20 28.24 31.10
CA LYS A 101 -6.53 27.96 29.70
C LYS A 101 -6.62 26.46 29.45
N LEU A 102 -7.67 26.01 28.79
CA LEU A 102 -7.73 24.62 28.31
C LEU A 102 -6.70 24.44 27.19
N ILE A 103 -5.85 23.43 27.32
CA ILE A 103 -4.87 23.06 26.29
C ILE A 103 -5.53 22.11 25.28
N TRP A 104 -6.06 20.97 25.73
CA TRP A 104 -6.75 20.01 24.88
C TRP A 104 -7.75 19.15 25.67
N ILE A 105 -8.63 18.49 24.92
CA ILE A 105 -9.51 17.43 25.43
C ILE A 105 -9.44 16.23 24.49
N LYS A 106 -9.37 15.03 25.08
CA LYS A 106 -9.28 13.76 24.37
C LYS A 106 -10.36 12.81 24.89
N LEU A 107 -11.29 12.38 24.04
CA LEU A 107 -12.36 11.42 24.36
C LEU A 107 -11.94 10.00 23.96
N ASN A 108 -12.53 9.00 24.61
CA ASN A 108 -12.14 7.59 24.51
C ASN A 108 -10.75 7.32 25.09
N ALA A 109 -10.53 7.74 26.34
CA ALA A 109 -9.27 7.51 27.05
C ALA A 109 -8.85 6.03 27.01
N ASN A 110 -7.59 5.80 26.64
CA ASN A 110 -6.95 4.52 26.37
C ASN A 110 -7.65 3.64 25.33
N GLN A 111 -8.51 4.20 24.46
CA GLN A 111 -9.27 3.47 23.45
C GLN A 111 -10.09 2.30 24.03
N THR A 112 -10.64 2.50 25.22
CA THR A 112 -11.38 1.45 25.96
C THR A 112 -12.83 1.30 25.50
N GLY A 113 -13.39 2.32 24.86
CA GLY A 113 -14.73 2.30 24.28
C GLY A 113 -14.73 1.91 22.81
N PHE A 114 -15.76 1.16 22.40
CA PHE A 114 -15.98 0.78 21.00
C PHE A 114 -16.74 1.87 20.23
N TYR A 115 -16.10 3.02 20.06
CA TYR A 115 -16.59 4.17 19.31
C TYR A 115 -15.42 4.99 18.76
N ARG A 116 -15.69 5.79 17.73
CA ARG A 116 -14.74 6.76 17.18
C ARG A 116 -15.09 8.16 17.62
N VAL A 117 -14.12 9.08 17.58
CA VAL A 117 -14.32 10.48 17.93
C VAL A 117 -14.05 11.40 16.75
N ASN A 118 -14.99 12.31 16.49
CA ASN A 118 -14.81 13.43 15.57
C ASN A 118 -14.67 14.72 16.38
N TYR A 119 -13.53 15.39 16.26
CA TYR A 119 -13.25 16.63 16.98
C TYR A 119 -13.46 17.83 16.05
N ASP A 120 -13.88 18.97 16.61
CA ASP A 120 -13.80 20.22 15.86
C ASP A 120 -12.33 20.57 15.50
N LYS A 121 -12.17 21.45 14.51
CA LYS A 121 -10.85 21.82 13.99
C LYS A 121 -9.89 22.30 15.08
N SER A 122 -10.36 23.16 15.99
CA SER A 122 -9.50 23.69 17.07
C SER A 122 -9.01 22.61 18.02
N LEU A 123 -9.83 21.60 18.30
CA LEU A 123 -9.45 20.48 19.14
C LEU A 123 -8.47 19.53 18.43
N ILE A 124 -8.64 19.31 17.12
CA ILE A 124 -7.67 18.55 16.31
C ILE A 124 -6.30 19.25 16.33
N ASP A 125 -6.28 20.56 16.08
CA ASP A 125 -5.05 21.36 16.09
C ASP A 125 -4.36 21.31 17.47
N ALA A 126 -5.13 21.41 18.56
CA ALA A 126 -4.61 21.29 19.92
C ALA A 126 -4.02 19.90 20.24
N LEU A 127 -4.68 18.83 19.77
CA LEU A 127 -4.15 17.46 19.91
C LEU A 127 -2.86 17.27 19.08
N ALA A 128 -2.77 17.85 17.89
CA ALA A 128 -1.55 17.79 17.08
C ALA A 128 -0.36 18.44 17.80
N VAL A 129 -0.58 19.57 18.46
CA VAL A 129 0.45 20.25 19.28
C VAL A 129 0.88 19.37 20.44
N GLU A 130 -0.05 18.76 21.18
CA GLU A 130 0.29 17.85 22.29
C GLU A 130 1.16 16.66 21.81
N LEU A 131 0.81 16.08 20.67
CA LEU A 131 1.53 14.94 20.11
C LEU A 131 2.95 15.32 19.65
N SER A 132 3.17 16.58 19.28
CA SER A 132 4.47 17.10 18.89
C SER A 132 5.44 17.38 20.07
N HIS A 133 4.99 17.26 21.32
CA HIS A 133 5.84 17.49 22.48
C HIS A 133 6.92 16.41 22.61
N ASN A 134 8.18 16.86 22.62
CA ASN A 134 9.35 16.00 22.76
C ASN A 134 10.38 16.64 23.71
N ALA A 135 11.17 15.82 24.38
CA ALA A 135 12.36 16.22 25.15
C ALA A 135 13.58 15.44 24.69
N LYS A 136 14.79 15.90 25.03
CA LYS A 136 16.01 15.12 24.82
C LYS A 136 16.35 14.35 26.09
N ASP A 137 16.67 13.06 25.96
CA ASP A 137 17.22 12.27 27.06
C ASP A 137 18.71 12.61 27.32
N SER A 138 19.34 11.94 28.28
CA SER A 138 20.76 12.15 28.64
C SER A 138 21.73 11.80 27.51
N SER A 139 21.30 11.05 26.51
CA SER A 139 22.07 10.73 25.29
C SER A 139 21.83 11.73 24.15
N GLY A 140 20.94 12.72 24.35
CA GLY A 140 20.53 13.69 23.34
C GLY A 140 19.44 13.18 22.40
N LYS A 141 18.90 11.98 22.63
CA LYS A 141 17.83 11.36 21.81
C LYS A 141 16.49 12.04 22.11
N LEU A 142 15.75 12.39 21.06
CA LEU A 142 14.40 12.93 21.23
C LEU A 142 13.44 11.83 21.69
N ILE A 143 12.72 12.10 22.77
CA ILE A 143 11.69 11.23 23.34
C ILE A 143 10.35 11.97 23.36
N PRO A 144 9.26 11.36 22.87
CA PRO A 144 7.91 11.89 23.04
C PRO A 144 7.61 12.09 24.52
N THR A 145 7.22 13.31 24.87
CA THR A 145 6.76 13.69 26.21
C THR A 145 5.28 13.99 26.24
N ALA A 146 4.55 13.64 25.17
CA ALA A 146 3.10 13.70 25.14
C ALA A 146 2.52 12.94 26.34
N LEU A 147 1.61 13.57 27.08
CA LEU A 147 0.89 12.98 28.20
C LEU A 147 -0.13 11.93 27.75
N LEU A 148 -0.41 11.87 26.44
CA LEU A 148 -1.27 10.88 25.81
C LEU A 148 -0.56 9.52 25.72
N THR A 149 -1.25 8.46 26.15
CA THR A 149 -0.72 7.09 26.09
C THR A 149 -0.58 6.61 24.65
N THR A 150 0.22 5.56 24.41
CA THR A 150 0.37 4.98 23.06
C THR A 150 -0.98 4.58 22.45
N ALA A 151 -1.90 4.02 23.25
CA ALA A 151 -3.26 3.71 22.80
C ALA A 151 -4.02 4.98 22.38
N ASP A 152 -3.90 6.07 23.15
CA ASP A 152 -4.52 7.34 22.81
C ASP A 152 -3.98 7.89 21.50
N ARG A 153 -2.65 7.94 21.34
CA ARG A 153 -1.98 8.43 20.13
C ARG A 153 -2.37 7.58 18.91
N MET A 154 -2.36 6.26 19.02
CA MET A 154 -2.76 5.38 17.92
C MET A 154 -4.22 5.63 17.53
N GLY A 155 -5.14 5.71 18.49
CA GLY A 155 -6.56 5.87 18.18
C GLY A 155 -6.93 7.25 17.64
N ILE A 156 -6.25 8.34 18.05
CA ILE A 156 -6.50 9.68 17.48
C ILE A 156 -6.20 9.70 15.98
N GLN A 157 -5.00 9.26 15.55
CA GLN A 157 -4.69 9.25 14.11
C GLN A 157 -5.56 8.25 13.35
N ASN A 158 -5.92 7.11 13.96
CA ASN A 158 -6.80 6.12 13.33
C ASN A 158 -8.21 6.67 13.11
N ASP A 159 -8.76 7.41 14.08
CA ASP A 159 -10.08 8.05 13.96
C ASP A 159 -10.09 9.10 12.86
N ILE A 160 -9.07 9.96 12.80
CA ILE A 160 -8.93 10.99 11.76
C ILE A 160 -8.78 10.35 10.37
N ALA A 161 -7.92 9.33 10.23
CA ALA A 161 -7.75 8.60 8.98
C ALA A 161 -9.04 7.92 8.52
N ALA A 162 -9.76 7.29 9.45
CA ALA A 162 -11.01 6.60 9.18
C ALA A 162 -12.11 7.58 8.75
N LEU A 163 -12.25 8.72 9.44
CA LEU A 163 -13.15 9.81 9.06
C LEU A 163 -12.84 10.35 7.67
N SER A 164 -11.55 10.51 7.36
CA SER A 164 -11.11 10.96 6.04
C SER A 164 -11.51 9.99 4.93
N SER A 165 -11.25 8.70 5.16
CA SER A 165 -11.51 7.64 4.18
C SER A 165 -13.00 7.45 3.95
N ILE A 166 -13.78 7.25 5.02
CA ILE A 166 -15.20 6.88 4.90
C ILE A 166 -16.09 8.02 4.38
N SER A 167 -15.70 9.28 4.62
CA SER A 167 -16.44 10.46 4.16
C SER A 167 -15.93 11.01 2.83
N TYR A 168 -14.94 10.33 2.23
CA TYR A 168 -14.19 10.84 1.07
C TYR A 168 -13.74 12.29 1.24
N GLY A 169 -13.20 12.61 2.41
CA GLY A 169 -12.64 13.91 2.69
C GLY A 169 -13.66 15.00 3.08
N GLN A 170 -14.96 14.69 3.15
CA GLN A 170 -15.98 15.70 3.46
C GLN A 170 -15.98 16.12 4.93
N VAL A 171 -15.74 15.19 5.86
CA VAL A 171 -15.61 15.52 7.29
C VAL A 171 -14.19 16.03 7.58
N ILE A 172 -13.18 15.31 7.09
CA ILE A 172 -11.77 15.72 7.18
C ILE A 172 -11.04 15.26 5.92
N SER A 173 -10.45 16.19 5.16
CA SER A 173 -9.76 15.84 3.92
C SER A 173 -8.53 14.98 4.18
N PHE A 174 -8.15 14.15 3.21
CA PHE A 174 -6.92 13.36 3.32
C PHE A 174 -5.68 14.24 3.53
N THR A 175 -5.65 15.40 2.89
CA THR A 175 -4.57 16.38 3.05
C THR A 175 -4.48 16.93 4.48
N LYS A 176 -5.62 17.15 5.15
CA LYS A 176 -5.64 17.55 6.56
C LYS A 176 -5.15 16.44 7.48
N TYR A 177 -5.44 15.18 7.16
CA TYR A 177 -4.84 14.04 7.86
C TYR A 177 -3.31 14.01 7.69
N LEU A 178 -2.79 14.22 6.47
CA LEU A 178 -1.34 14.28 6.23
C LEU A 178 -0.66 15.43 7.00
N GLU A 179 -1.29 16.61 7.05
CA GLU A 179 -0.82 17.74 7.85
C GLU A 179 -0.83 17.43 9.35
N PHE A 180 -1.88 16.76 9.84
CA PHE A 180 -2.02 16.35 11.23
C PHE A 180 -0.90 15.39 11.65
N ILE A 181 -0.65 14.32 10.89
CA ILE A 181 0.40 13.35 11.22
C ILE A 181 1.81 13.95 11.11
N ARG A 182 2.04 14.84 10.13
CA ARG A 182 3.32 15.53 9.99
C ARG A 182 3.62 16.39 11.20
N THR A 183 2.63 17.11 11.71
CA THR A 183 2.80 17.95 12.91
C THR A 183 2.95 17.09 14.17
N GLY A 184 2.09 16.10 14.37
CA GLY A 184 1.98 15.37 15.64
C GLY A 184 2.88 14.15 15.80
N TYR A 185 3.32 13.48 14.72
CA TYR A 185 3.90 12.14 14.81
C TYR A 185 5.31 12.00 14.23
N SER A 186 5.95 13.09 13.78
CA SER A 186 7.31 13.05 13.19
C SER A 186 8.37 12.44 14.13
N HIS A 187 8.12 12.40 15.44
CA HIS A 187 9.01 11.82 16.44
C HIS A 187 8.39 10.63 17.21
N GLU A 188 7.31 10.03 16.71
CA GLU A 188 6.68 8.86 17.36
C GLU A 188 7.68 7.69 17.51
N ASN A 189 7.59 6.95 18.62
CA ASN A 189 8.49 5.83 18.94
C ASN A 189 7.83 4.46 18.83
N CYS A 190 6.50 4.42 18.78
CA CYS A 190 5.75 3.17 18.69
C CYS A 190 5.70 2.65 17.26
N PHE A 191 6.22 1.45 17.04
CA PHE A 191 6.19 0.75 15.75
C PHE A 191 4.77 0.58 15.23
N GLU A 192 3.82 0.18 16.09
CA GLU A 192 2.44 -0.09 15.72
C GLU A 192 1.72 1.18 15.25
N THR A 193 1.97 2.31 15.91
CA THR A 193 1.44 3.62 15.48
C THR A 193 1.98 3.99 14.11
N TRP A 194 3.30 3.85 13.88
CA TRP A 194 3.90 4.11 12.57
C TRP A 194 3.37 3.16 11.49
N CYS A 195 3.20 1.88 11.79
CA CYS A 195 2.60 0.91 10.88
C CYS A 195 1.19 1.34 10.45
N ASP A 196 0.36 1.77 11.40
CA ASP A 196 -1.00 2.23 11.10
C ASP A 196 -0.98 3.51 10.25
N ILE A 197 -0.14 4.48 10.62
CA ILE A 197 0.05 5.72 9.84
C ILE A 197 0.46 5.39 8.40
N MET A 198 1.48 4.55 8.21
CA MET A 198 1.98 4.17 6.88
C MET A 198 0.91 3.47 6.05
N ARG A 199 0.08 2.61 6.66
CA ARG A 199 -1.05 1.97 6.00
C ARG A 199 -2.11 2.98 5.56
N ASN A 200 -2.45 3.91 6.46
CA ASN A 200 -3.46 4.95 6.24
C ASN A 200 -3.02 6.00 5.21
N ILE A 201 -1.71 6.20 5.01
CA ILE A 201 -1.19 7.01 3.90
C ILE A 201 -1.18 6.21 2.59
N ARG A 202 -0.61 4.99 2.62
CA ARG A 202 -0.32 4.21 1.41
C ARG A 202 -1.58 3.85 0.63
N THR A 203 -2.68 3.52 1.31
CA THR A 203 -3.90 3.05 0.64
C THR A 203 -4.56 4.16 -0.20
N PRO A 204 -4.89 5.35 0.35
CA PRO A 204 -5.39 6.47 -0.45
C PRO A 204 -4.42 6.93 -1.54
N VAL A 205 -3.12 7.01 -1.24
CA VAL A 205 -2.11 7.46 -2.22
C VAL A 205 -2.03 6.51 -3.42
N ARG A 206 -2.14 5.19 -3.21
CA ARG A 206 -2.21 4.22 -4.31
C ARG A 206 -3.41 4.46 -5.20
N ILE A 207 -4.60 4.67 -4.63
CA ILE A 207 -5.83 5.00 -5.36
C ILE A 207 -5.64 6.29 -6.17
N PHE A 208 -5.05 7.33 -5.58
CA PHE A 208 -4.80 8.59 -6.27
C PHE A 208 -3.81 8.44 -7.43
N ILE A 209 -2.68 7.76 -7.23
CA ILE A 209 -1.72 7.53 -8.30
C ILE A 209 -2.32 6.64 -9.40
N GLU A 210 -3.05 5.57 -9.03
CA GLU A 210 -3.70 4.68 -9.99
C GLU A 210 -4.70 5.45 -10.86
N GLY A 211 -5.57 6.26 -10.25
CA GLY A 211 -6.52 7.08 -11.00
C GLY A 211 -5.83 8.12 -11.88
N MET A 212 -4.75 8.77 -11.42
CA MET A 212 -3.99 9.72 -12.24
C MET A 212 -3.36 9.07 -13.48
N VAL A 213 -2.79 7.87 -13.33
CA VAL A 213 -2.22 7.13 -14.46
C VAL A 213 -3.34 6.57 -15.36
N ALA A 214 -4.50 6.24 -14.81
CA ALA A 214 -5.67 5.82 -15.57
C ALA A 214 -6.25 6.97 -16.42
N GLU A 215 -6.33 8.20 -15.88
CA GLU A 215 -6.75 9.41 -16.62
C GLU A 215 -5.88 9.56 -17.86
N TYR A 216 -4.55 9.53 -17.70
CA TYR A 216 -3.59 9.62 -18.79
C TYR A 216 -3.75 8.55 -19.90
N LYS A 217 -4.13 7.32 -19.55
CA LYS A 217 -4.24 6.22 -20.52
C LYS A 217 -5.51 6.24 -21.36
N ILE A 218 -6.59 6.87 -20.89
CA ILE A 218 -7.86 6.97 -21.63
C ILE A 218 -7.67 7.94 -22.81
N ASP A 219 -7.09 9.12 -22.54
CA ASP A 219 -6.74 10.11 -23.56
C ASP A 219 -5.96 9.45 -24.72
N LYS A 220 -5.02 8.53 -24.40
CA LYS A 220 -4.23 7.80 -25.39
C LYS A 220 -5.04 6.90 -26.34
N HIS A 221 -6.12 6.25 -25.88
CA HIS A 221 -6.89 5.32 -26.72
C HIS A 221 -7.87 6.07 -27.63
N GLU A 222 -8.53 7.12 -27.12
CA GLU A 222 -9.43 7.97 -27.92
C GLU A 222 -8.65 8.73 -29.01
N GLU A 223 -7.41 9.13 -28.73
CA GLU A 223 -6.55 9.86 -29.68
C GLU A 223 -5.89 8.95 -30.73
N GLN A 224 -5.73 7.64 -30.50
CA GLN A 224 -5.15 6.72 -31.49
C GLN A 224 -6.13 6.35 -32.62
N GLU A 225 -7.44 6.52 -32.42
CA GLU A 225 -8.45 6.33 -33.47
C GLU A 225 -8.56 7.53 -34.42
N ILE A 226 -7.94 8.66 -34.07
CA ILE A 226 -7.87 9.88 -34.88
C ILE A 226 -6.44 10.00 -35.42
N LYS A 227 -6.25 9.99 -36.74
CA LYS A 227 -4.91 10.13 -37.36
C LYS A 227 -4.31 11.50 -37.03
N VAL A 228 -3.19 11.58 -36.30
CA VAL A 228 -2.58 12.91 -36.06
C VAL A 228 -1.03 13.00 -36.08
N ASP A 229 -0.69 14.26 -36.36
CA ASP A 229 0.46 15.11 -36.65
C ASP A 229 1.50 15.29 -35.51
N LYS A 230 2.61 15.97 -35.84
CA LYS A 230 3.82 16.12 -34.98
C LYS A 230 3.63 16.93 -33.68
N SER A 231 2.64 17.83 -33.59
CA SER A 231 2.41 18.67 -32.39
C SER A 231 1.92 17.88 -31.16
N GLU A 232 1.59 16.60 -31.32
CA GLU A 232 0.96 15.80 -30.28
C GLU A 232 1.91 14.93 -29.46
N ASN A 233 3.08 14.60 -30.01
CA ASN A 233 4.13 13.96 -29.22
C ASN A 233 4.64 14.90 -28.11
N GLU A 234 4.47 16.21 -28.26
CA GLU A 234 4.81 17.21 -27.24
C GLU A 234 3.83 17.16 -26.04
N LYS A 235 2.51 17.12 -26.28
CA LYS A 235 1.50 16.98 -25.20
C LYS A 235 1.65 15.67 -24.41
N LYS A 236 1.99 14.57 -25.09
CA LYS A 236 2.25 13.25 -24.47
C LYS A 236 3.43 13.29 -23.49
N SER A 237 4.52 13.94 -23.90
CA SER A 237 5.69 14.13 -23.05
C SER A 237 5.38 15.02 -21.83
N GLU A 238 4.40 15.92 -21.93
CA GLU A 238 4.04 16.87 -20.89
C GLU A 238 3.24 16.22 -19.74
N GLN A 239 2.21 15.41 -20.04
CA GLN A 239 1.41 14.73 -18.99
C GLN A 239 2.19 13.63 -18.25
N GLU A 240 3.01 12.83 -18.96
CA GLU A 240 3.89 11.85 -18.30
C GLU A 240 4.93 12.56 -17.40
N SER A 241 5.39 13.74 -17.83
CA SER A 241 6.23 14.64 -17.02
C SER A 241 5.47 15.15 -15.79
N GLU A 242 4.18 15.47 -15.90
CA GLU A 242 3.36 15.90 -14.75
C GLU A 242 3.23 14.81 -13.68
N ILE A 243 2.89 13.57 -14.04
CA ILE A 243 2.79 12.46 -13.07
C ILE A 243 4.15 12.22 -12.41
N LYS A 244 5.25 12.23 -13.18
CA LYS A 244 6.60 12.09 -12.64
C LYS A 244 6.95 13.24 -11.69
N ALA A 245 6.61 14.48 -12.04
CA ALA A 245 6.83 15.66 -11.20
C ALA A 245 6.01 15.60 -9.90
N PHE A 246 4.75 15.16 -9.99
CA PHE A 246 3.89 14.91 -8.85
C PHE A 246 4.48 13.86 -7.91
N LEU A 247 4.85 12.68 -8.44
CA LEU A 247 5.46 11.61 -7.65
C LEU A 247 6.77 12.07 -7.00
N LYS A 248 7.58 12.85 -7.71
CA LYS A 248 8.83 13.42 -7.16
C LYS A 248 8.56 14.32 -5.96
N LYS A 249 7.57 15.23 -6.04
CA LYS A 249 7.18 16.10 -4.92
C LYS A 249 6.63 15.31 -3.73
N TYR A 250 5.70 14.38 -3.98
CA TYR A 250 5.15 13.52 -2.93
C TYR A 250 6.24 12.67 -2.26
N ASN A 251 7.15 12.08 -3.03
CA ASN A 251 8.26 11.31 -2.51
C ASN A 251 9.21 12.16 -1.66
N LYS A 252 9.52 13.39 -2.08
CA LYS A 252 10.29 14.35 -1.28
C LYS A 252 9.63 14.60 0.08
N TRP A 253 8.31 14.83 0.09
CA TRP A 253 7.54 14.97 1.33
C TRP A 253 7.64 13.72 2.21
N MET A 254 7.46 12.53 1.63
CA MET A 254 7.52 11.27 2.37
C MET A 254 8.90 11.06 2.99
N ILE A 255 9.97 11.36 2.25
CA ILE A 255 11.35 11.31 2.76
C ILE A 255 11.47 12.25 3.95
N GLN A 256 11.11 13.53 3.80
CA GLN A 256 11.18 14.50 4.89
C GLN A 256 10.38 14.06 6.13
N PHE A 257 9.19 13.48 5.93
CA PHE A 257 8.32 13.04 7.03
C PHE A 257 8.94 11.92 7.87
N VAL A 258 9.72 11.01 7.26
CA VAL A 258 10.30 9.86 7.97
C VAL A 258 11.78 10.03 8.32
N SER A 259 12.49 10.94 7.65
CA SER A 259 13.96 11.05 7.74
C SER A 259 14.46 11.36 9.13
N ASP A 260 13.80 12.26 9.87
CA ASP A 260 14.24 12.63 11.22
C ASP A 260 14.26 11.42 12.15
N LYS A 261 13.15 10.65 12.15
CA LYS A 261 13.03 9.44 12.97
C LYS A 261 13.93 8.30 12.48
N ALA A 262 14.05 8.13 11.16
CA ALA A 262 14.94 7.12 10.58
C ALA A 262 16.41 7.40 10.93
N SER A 263 16.83 8.67 10.90
CA SER A 263 18.19 9.11 11.23
C SER A 263 18.50 8.90 12.71
N GLU A 264 17.53 9.15 13.61
CA GLU A 264 17.67 8.89 15.05
C GLU A 264 17.92 7.40 15.36
N LEU A 265 17.21 6.50 14.69
CA LEU A 265 17.39 5.05 14.82
C LEU A 265 18.70 4.56 14.20
N GLY A 266 19.17 5.27 13.16
CA GLY A 266 20.35 4.92 12.37
C GLY A 266 20.08 3.77 11.40
N ALA A 267 21.06 3.50 10.53
CA ALA A 267 20.92 2.51 9.45
C ALA A 267 21.10 1.06 9.92
N GLU A 268 21.88 0.85 10.97
CA GLU A 268 22.33 -0.46 11.43
C GLU A 268 21.81 -0.75 12.84
N THR A 269 21.60 -2.03 13.13
CA THR A 269 21.22 -2.51 14.46
C THR A 269 22.33 -2.23 15.47
N LYS A 270 21.98 -1.68 16.64
CA LYS A 270 22.95 -1.26 17.66
C LYS A 270 23.40 -2.39 18.60
N GLY A 271 23.32 -3.65 18.13
CA GLY A 271 23.64 -4.85 18.92
C GLY A 271 22.46 -5.38 19.74
N GLU A 272 22.74 -6.31 20.66
CA GLU A 272 21.73 -7.05 21.44
C GLU A 272 20.92 -6.19 22.43
N SER A 273 21.38 -4.97 22.74
CA SER A 273 20.70 -4.05 23.66
C SER A 273 19.56 -3.26 23.02
N GLU A 274 19.39 -3.36 21.71
CA GLU A 274 18.35 -2.65 20.99
C GLU A 274 16.98 -3.34 21.17
N SER A 275 15.93 -2.54 21.39
CA SER A 275 14.58 -3.09 21.55
C SER A 275 14.05 -3.66 20.22
N SER A 276 13.28 -4.74 20.28
CA SER A 276 12.62 -5.33 19.09
C SER A 276 11.79 -4.28 18.33
N ASN A 277 11.11 -3.40 19.07
CA ASN A 277 10.32 -2.31 18.51
C ASN A 277 11.18 -1.31 17.71
N ASP A 278 12.39 -0.97 18.18
CA ASP A 278 13.29 -0.07 17.43
C ASP A 278 13.83 -0.74 16.15
N VAL A 279 14.11 -2.04 16.18
CA VAL A 279 14.53 -2.82 15.00
C VAL A 279 13.42 -2.85 13.94
N GLU A 280 12.19 -3.14 14.35
CA GLU A 280 11.02 -3.18 13.46
C GLU A 280 10.67 -1.79 12.92
N LEU A 281 10.70 -0.76 13.78
CA LEU A 281 10.48 0.62 13.38
C LEU A 281 11.54 1.09 12.38
N ARG A 282 12.83 0.78 12.62
CA ARG A 282 13.90 1.08 11.67
C ARG A 282 13.59 0.44 10.32
N SER A 283 13.27 -0.86 10.31
CA SER A 283 12.97 -1.57 9.06
C SER A 283 11.80 -0.93 8.30
N LEU A 284 10.73 -0.56 9.01
CA LEU A 284 9.59 0.13 8.42
C LEU A 284 9.97 1.48 7.78
N LEU A 285 10.71 2.32 8.51
CA LEU A 285 11.08 3.66 8.03
C LEU A 285 12.09 3.61 6.89
N GLN A 286 13.08 2.72 6.97
CA GLN A 286 14.02 2.47 5.86
C GLN A 286 13.29 1.94 4.63
N GLY A 287 12.29 1.07 4.82
CA GLY A 287 11.40 0.61 3.73
C GLY A 287 10.56 1.74 3.12
N ALA A 288 10.13 2.72 3.92
CA ALA A 288 9.45 3.91 3.43
C ALA A 288 10.37 4.82 2.61
N LEU A 289 11.61 5.04 3.08
CA LEU A 289 12.66 5.77 2.35
C LEU A 289 12.99 5.13 1.01
N LEU A 290 13.21 3.81 0.97
CA LEU A 290 13.38 3.04 -0.28
C LEU A 290 12.15 3.14 -1.18
N GLY A 291 10.96 3.07 -0.60
CA GLY A 291 9.69 3.22 -1.31
C GLY A 291 9.60 4.56 -2.04
N ALA A 292 10.00 5.64 -1.36
CA ALA A 292 10.02 7.00 -1.87
C ALA A 292 11.24 7.31 -2.79
N GLY A 293 12.25 6.45 -2.81
CA GLY A 293 13.44 6.62 -3.66
C GLY A 293 14.51 7.52 -3.06
N ASP A 294 14.70 7.47 -1.74
CA ASP A 294 15.85 8.09 -1.08
C ASP A 294 17.17 7.50 -1.62
N GLU A 295 18.04 8.35 -2.16
CA GLU A 295 19.23 7.90 -2.89
C GLU A 295 20.28 7.24 -1.99
N GLU A 296 20.53 7.81 -0.81
CA GLU A 296 21.51 7.27 0.14
C GLU A 296 21.09 5.89 0.64
N THR A 297 19.83 5.77 1.06
CA THR A 297 19.26 4.52 1.54
C THR A 297 19.23 3.48 0.42
N SER A 298 18.82 3.87 -0.79
CA SER A 298 18.80 2.98 -1.96
C SER A 298 20.19 2.45 -2.26
N LYS A 299 21.19 3.32 -2.38
CA LYS A 299 22.58 2.94 -2.66
C LYS A 299 23.11 1.95 -1.62
N ARG A 300 22.93 2.23 -0.32
CA ARG A 300 23.39 1.38 0.77
C ARG A 300 22.89 -0.06 0.66
N TYR A 301 21.57 -0.23 0.49
CA TYR A 301 20.97 -1.57 0.43
C TYR A 301 21.18 -2.25 -0.92
N LEU A 302 21.33 -1.47 -1.99
CA LEU A 302 21.62 -1.97 -3.32
C LEU A 302 23.05 -2.52 -3.43
N GLU A 303 24.05 -1.85 -2.85
CA GLU A 303 25.43 -2.36 -2.79
C GLU A 303 25.51 -3.70 -2.04
N LYS A 304 24.78 -3.82 -0.92
CA LYS A 304 24.65 -5.07 -0.17
C LYS A 304 23.99 -6.17 -1.01
N PHE A 305 22.92 -5.85 -1.73
CA PHE A 305 22.26 -6.80 -2.63
C PHE A 305 23.19 -7.21 -3.78
N ASP A 306 23.82 -6.26 -4.46
CA ASP A 306 24.63 -6.50 -5.65
C ASP A 306 25.86 -7.37 -5.37
N SER A 307 26.31 -7.43 -4.12
CA SER A 307 27.36 -8.36 -3.66
C SER A 307 27.03 -9.84 -3.91
N ILE A 308 25.75 -10.21 -4.07
CA ILE A 308 25.31 -11.59 -4.35
C ILE A 308 25.25 -11.90 -5.85
N LEU A 309 25.19 -10.90 -6.72
CA LEU A 309 25.07 -11.10 -8.18
C LEU A 309 26.19 -11.98 -8.77
N PRO A 310 27.47 -11.86 -8.33
CA PRO A 310 28.54 -12.78 -8.72
C PRO A 310 28.24 -14.28 -8.55
N ILE A 311 27.34 -14.63 -7.63
CA ILE A 311 27.00 -16.02 -7.31
C ILE A 311 25.95 -16.59 -8.28
N ILE A 312 25.22 -15.73 -8.99
CA ILE A 312 24.18 -16.15 -9.95
C ILE A 312 24.81 -16.89 -11.14
N GLN A 313 24.45 -18.16 -11.27
CA GLN A 313 24.91 -19.05 -12.34
C GLN A 313 23.87 -19.17 -13.48
N ASP A 314 24.27 -19.85 -14.55
CA ASP A 314 23.44 -20.00 -15.75
C ASP A 314 22.15 -20.78 -15.50
N CYS A 315 22.16 -21.78 -14.61
CA CYS A 315 20.94 -22.50 -14.23
C CYS A 315 19.88 -21.58 -13.63
N HIS A 316 20.26 -20.54 -12.87
CA HIS A 316 19.32 -19.54 -12.35
C HIS A 316 18.73 -18.67 -13.46
N ARG A 317 19.56 -18.23 -14.42
CA ARG A 317 19.11 -17.44 -15.57
C ARG A 317 18.13 -18.25 -16.42
N LEU A 318 18.47 -19.50 -16.69
CA LEU A 318 17.65 -20.43 -17.46
C LEU A 318 16.29 -20.67 -16.81
N LEU A 319 16.18 -20.70 -15.47
CA LEU A 319 14.89 -20.85 -14.78
C LEU A 319 13.91 -19.72 -15.14
N LEU A 320 14.35 -18.45 -15.10
CA LEU A 320 13.50 -17.31 -15.44
C LEU A 320 13.16 -17.29 -16.94
N ILE A 321 14.14 -17.59 -17.79
CA ILE A 321 14.00 -17.53 -19.24
C ILE A 321 13.13 -18.65 -19.79
N LYS A 322 13.26 -19.87 -19.26
CA LYS A 322 12.47 -21.03 -19.69
C LYS A 322 10.98 -20.69 -19.64
N HIS A 323 10.54 -20.01 -18.59
CA HIS A 323 9.18 -19.50 -18.50
C HIS A 323 8.84 -18.50 -19.61
N ILE A 324 9.69 -17.49 -19.85
CA ILE A 324 9.46 -16.47 -20.90
C ILE A 324 9.28 -17.13 -22.27
N LYS A 325 10.18 -18.05 -22.64
CA LYS A 325 10.13 -18.76 -23.93
C LYS A 325 8.91 -19.67 -24.04
N GLN A 326 8.60 -20.46 -23.01
CA GLN A 326 7.44 -21.36 -23.02
C GLN A 326 6.11 -20.62 -23.07
N SER A 327 6.04 -19.41 -22.51
CA SER A 327 4.87 -18.53 -22.64
C SER A 327 4.69 -18.05 -24.08
N GLU A 328 5.78 -17.68 -24.77
CA GLU A 328 5.75 -17.24 -26.16
C GLU A 328 5.41 -18.38 -27.13
N GLU A 329 6.01 -19.55 -26.95
CA GLU A 329 5.75 -20.74 -27.76
C GLU A 329 4.28 -21.21 -27.64
N ARG A 330 3.69 -21.13 -26.43
CA ARG A 330 2.26 -21.41 -26.22
C ARG A 330 1.37 -20.43 -26.97
N LYS A 331 1.70 -19.14 -26.92
CA LYS A 331 0.94 -18.10 -27.63
C LYS A 331 0.94 -18.32 -29.15
N LEU A 332 2.03 -18.85 -29.69
CA LEU A 332 2.17 -19.17 -31.11
C LEU A 332 1.54 -20.52 -31.48
N GLY A 333 0.99 -21.29 -30.52
CA GLY A 333 0.47 -22.63 -30.76
C GLY A 333 1.54 -23.64 -31.20
N LEU A 334 2.82 -23.33 -30.95
CA LEU A 334 3.97 -24.15 -31.38
C LEU A 334 4.31 -25.26 -30.38
N LEU A 335 3.90 -25.08 -29.12
CA LEU A 335 3.96 -26.14 -28.12
C LEU A 335 2.89 -27.20 -28.47
N LYS A 336 3.28 -28.20 -29.25
CA LYS A 336 2.55 -29.47 -29.32
C LYS A 336 2.48 -30.02 -27.90
N GLU A 337 1.32 -30.54 -27.48
CA GLU A 337 1.20 -31.33 -26.24
C GLU A 337 2.29 -32.41 -26.30
N VAL A 338 3.39 -32.18 -25.58
CA VAL A 338 4.45 -33.17 -25.46
C VAL A 338 3.81 -34.28 -24.65
N ASN A 339 3.48 -35.40 -25.33
CA ASN A 339 2.94 -36.59 -24.71
C ASN A 339 3.78 -36.91 -23.47
N GLU A 340 3.18 -36.84 -22.28
CA GLU A 340 3.84 -37.16 -21.00
C GLU A 340 4.51 -38.55 -21.02
N LYS A 341 4.02 -39.44 -21.89
CA LYS A 341 4.55 -40.80 -22.12
C LYS A 341 5.94 -40.85 -22.75
N GLU A 342 6.40 -39.82 -23.47
CA GLU A 342 7.77 -39.80 -24.03
C GLU A 342 8.82 -39.28 -23.02
N LYS A 343 8.39 -38.58 -21.95
CA LYS A 343 9.30 -38.14 -20.88
C LYS A 343 9.70 -39.26 -19.91
N GLU A 344 8.89 -40.31 -19.77
CA GLU A 344 9.15 -41.35 -18.76
C GLU A 344 10.30 -42.31 -19.10
N GLN A 345 10.83 -42.31 -20.33
CA GLN A 345 11.81 -43.34 -20.76
C GLN A 345 13.24 -42.84 -21.09
N SER A 346 13.53 -41.53 -21.08
CA SER A 346 14.89 -41.03 -21.40
C SER A 346 15.43 -39.96 -20.44
N VAL A 347 14.83 -39.79 -19.27
CA VAL A 347 15.01 -38.61 -18.40
C VAL A 347 16.00 -38.83 -17.22
N ASP A 348 16.43 -40.05 -16.92
CA ASP A 348 16.87 -40.33 -15.54
C ASP A 348 18.26 -39.79 -15.13
N GLU A 349 19.26 -39.74 -16.02
CA GLU A 349 20.63 -39.34 -15.60
C GLU A 349 20.94 -37.86 -15.79
N ASN A 350 20.55 -37.27 -16.92
CA ASN A 350 20.87 -35.86 -17.20
C ASN A 350 20.09 -34.91 -16.30
N ASP A 351 18.81 -35.19 -16.03
CA ASP A 351 18.00 -34.36 -15.13
C ASP A 351 18.47 -34.48 -13.68
N LYS A 352 18.96 -35.67 -13.28
CA LYS A 352 19.57 -35.88 -11.97
C LYS A 352 20.88 -35.10 -11.81
N ILE A 353 21.72 -35.07 -12.84
CA ILE A 353 22.96 -34.26 -12.84
C ILE A 353 22.62 -32.77 -12.76
N GLN A 354 21.65 -32.29 -13.55
CA GLN A 354 21.18 -30.90 -13.49
C GLN A 354 20.58 -30.55 -12.13
N PHE A 355 19.86 -31.48 -11.51
CA PHE A 355 19.30 -31.31 -10.17
C PHE A 355 20.38 -31.17 -9.09
N GLU A 356 21.39 -32.06 -9.07
CA GLU A 356 22.49 -31.98 -8.10
C GLU A 356 23.36 -30.73 -8.32
N LEU A 357 23.61 -30.35 -9.57
CA LEU A 357 24.27 -29.08 -9.90
C LEU A 357 23.47 -27.88 -9.38
N ARG A 358 22.16 -27.86 -9.60
CA ARG A 358 21.28 -26.80 -9.09
C ARG A 358 21.31 -26.73 -7.56
N LYS A 359 21.28 -27.86 -6.88
CA LYS A 359 21.33 -27.93 -5.41
C LYS A 359 22.62 -27.32 -4.84
N GLU A 360 23.78 -27.61 -5.45
CA GLU A 360 25.05 -27.02 -5.05
C GLU A 360 25.08 -25.50 -5.28
N VAL A 361 24.54 -25.04 -6.41
CA VAL A 361 24.45 -23.61 -6.73
C VAL A 361 23.49 -22.89 -5.76
N ASP A 362 22.33 -23.49 -5.47
CA ASP A 362 21.35 -22.97 -4.50
C ASP A 362 21.96 -22.85 -3.11
N GLU A 363 22.80 -23.81 -2.71
CA GLU A 363 23.50 -23.78 -1.43
C GLU A 363 24.47 -22.59 -1.32
N ARG A 364 25.21 -22.31 -2.40
CA ARG A 364 26.09 -21.13 -2.48
C ARG A 364 25.29 -19.83 -2.45
N LEU A 365 24.16 -19.77 -3.16
CA LEU A 365 23.26 -18.63 -3.14
C LEU A 365 22.70 -18.39 -1.73
N ALA A 366 22.25 -19.45 -1.04
CA ALA A 366 21.73 -19.34 0.32
C ALA A 366 22.78 -18.84 1.31
N ILE A 367 24.04 -19.26 1.18
CA ILE A 367 25.16 -18.75 1.99
C ILE A 367 25.39 -17.26 1.72
N ALA A 368 25.40 -16.85 0.44
CA ALA A 368 25.59 -15.45 0.06
C ALA A 368 24.43 -14.54 0.51
N VAL A 369 23.19 -15.01 0.47
CA VAL A 369 22.06 -14.26 1.04
C VAL A 369 22.18 -14.20 2.56
N SER A 370 22.65 -15.28 3.20
CA SER A 370 22.80 -15.35 4.64
C SER A 370 23.89 -14.43 5.19
N SER A 371 24.86 -14.00 4.37
CA SER A 371 25.84 -12.99 4.77
C SER A 371 25.25 -11.57 4.88
N ILE A 372 24.06 -11.33 4.32
CA ILE A 372 23.29 -10.11 4.59
C ILE A 372 22.58 -10.28 5.95
N PRO A 373 22.68 -9.30 6.88
CA PRO A 373 21.96 -9.33 8.14
C PRO A 373 20.47 -9.59 7.94
N ALA A 374 19.88 -10.49 8.75
CA ALA A 374 18.52 -10.98 8.54
C ALA A 374 17.46 -9.86 8.51
N ASN A 375 17.63 -8.84 9.34
CA ASN A 375 16.76 -7.66 9.42
C ASN A 375 16.91 -6.68 8.24
N GLU A 376 17.92 -6.85 7.39
CA GLU A 376 18.20 -6.02 6.22
C GLU A 376 17.83 -6.69 4.89
N ARG A 377 17.68 -8.02 4.85
CA ARG A 377 17.45 -8.77 3.60
C ARG A 377 16.24 -8.26 2.81
N SER A 378 15.11 -8.01 3.48
CA SER A 378 13.91 -7.49 2.84
C SER A 378 14.10 -6.07 2.27
N LEU A 379 14.95 -5.26 2.90
CA LEU A 379 15.32 -3.92 2.43
C LEU A 379 16.24 -4.02 1.21
N CYS A 380 17.24 -4.90 1.23
CA CYS A 380 18.09 -5.22 0.07
C CYS A 380 17.25 -5.68 -1.13
N PHE A 381 16.29 -6.57 -0.91
CA PHE A 381 15.40 -7.06 -1.98
C PHE A 381 14.48 -5.97 -2.51
N THR A 382 14.04 -5.04 -1.65
CA THR A 382 13.24 -3.88 -2.07
C THR A 382 14.08 -2.86 -2.82
N ALA A 383 15.34 -2.65 -2.44
CA ALA A 383 16.26 -1.76 -3.16
C ALA A 383 16.57 -2.29 -4.57
N ALA A 384 16.75 -3.61 -4.70
CA ALA A 384 17.05 -4.27 -5.97
C ALA A 384 16.01 -4.05 -7.08
N CYS A 385 14.73 -3.79 -6.73
CA CYS A 385 13.66 -3.55 -7.70
C CYS A 385 13.47 -2.08 -8.08
N LYS A 386 14.25 -1.16 -7.51
CA LYS A 386 14.19 0.27 -7.84
C LYS A 386 15.15 0.54 -9.00
N SER A 387 14.60 0.98 -10.13
CA SER A 387 15.36 1.37 -11.31
C SER A 387 16.23 2.58 -11.01
N GLU A 388 17.54 2.48 -11.21
CA GLU A 388 18.40 3.66 -11.22
C GLU A 388 18.20 4.39 -12.55
N ASN A 389 17.43 5.48 -12.54
CA ASN A 389 17.32 6.38 -13.70
C ASN A 389 18.60 7.20 -13.95
N ASN A 390 19.68 6.99 -13.19
CA ASN A 390 20.82 7.89 -13.18
C ASN A 390 22.13 7.19 -13.56
N LYS A 391 22.85 7.88 -14.45
CA LYS A 391 24.21 7.66 -14.95
C LYS A 391 25.26 7.66 -13.82
N SER A 392 25.11 6.83 -12.80
CA SER A 392 26.13 6.70 -11.76
C SER A 392 27.31 5.91 -12.34
N GLU A 393 28.53 6.43 -12.20
CA GLU A 393 29.75 5.82 -12.74
C GLU A 393 29.96 4.37 -12.23
N GLY A 394 29.40 4.03 -11.08
CA GLY A 394 29.46 2.69 -10.49
C GLY A 394 28.61 1.64 -11.24
N ILE A 395 27.45 2.04 -11.78
CA ILE A 395 26.58 1.17 -12.57
C ILE A 395 27.29 0.76 -13.86
N ASP A 396 28.04 1.66 -14.48
CA ASP A 396 28.79 1.36 -15.70
C ASP A 396 29.91 0.35 -15.44
N ALA A 397 30.56 0.38 -14.28
CA ALA A 397 31.57 -0.60 -13.90
C ALA A 397 30.94 -1.99 -13.67
N LEU A 398 29.86 -2.07 -12.88
CA LEU A 398 29.16 -3.33 -12.64
C LEU A 398 28.55 -3.89 -13.92
N SER A 399 27.95 -3.04 -14.77
CA SER A 399 27.42 -3.42 -16.09
C SER A 399 28.52 -4.00 -16.98
N LYS A 400 29.69 -3.37 -17.03
CA LYS A 400 30.85 -3.89 -17.78
C LYS A 400 31.33 -5.23 -17.22
N GLU A 401 31.36 -5.39 -15.90
CA GLU A 401 31.76 -6.64 -15.27
C GLU A 401 30.76 -7.77 -15.53
N ILE A 402 29.46 -7.50 -15.40
CA ILE A 402 28.39 -8.44 -15.76
C ILE A 402 28.52 -8.84 -17.24
N LYS A 403 28.66 -7.86 -18.15
CA LYS A 403 28.85 -8.11 -19.58
C LYS A 403 30.12 -8.91 -19.88
N LYS A 404 31.20 -8.73 -19.10
CA LYS A 404 32.45 -9.48 -19.26
C LYS A 404 32.28 -10.94 -18.82
N ARG A 405 31.48 -11.19 -17.78
CA ARG A 405 31.23 -12.54 -17.24
C ARG A 405 30.18 -13.30 -18.05
N MET A 406 29.19 -12.60 -18.60
CA MET A 406 28.21 -13.19 -19.49
C MET A 406 28.84 -13.43 -20.86
N ASN A 407 28.89 -14.69 -21.29
CA ASN A 407 29.19 -14.99 -22.69
C ASN A 407 28.17 -14.27 -23.60
N ASN A 408 28.55 -13.91 -24.83
CA ASN A 408 27.64 -13.20 -25.76
C ASN A 408 26.31 -13.95 -25.99
N GLU A 409 26.35 -15.28 -25.85
CA GLU A 409 25.18 -16.16 -25.93
C GLU A 409 24.20 -16.00 -24.75
N TYR A 410 24.62 -15.44 -23.60
CA TYR A 410 23.74 -15.21 -22.45
C TYR A 410 23.06 -13.83 -22.48
N ILE A 411 23.72 -12.83 -23.04
CA ILE A 411 23.14 -11.49 -23.24
C ILE A 411 21.94 -11.57 -24.19
N SER A 412 21.98 -12.49 -25.17
CA SER A 412 20.85 -12.74 -26.08
C SER A 412 19.66 -13.45 -25.42
N ILE A 413 19.80 -13.93 -24.18
CA ILE A 413 18.75 -14.71 -23.53
C ILE A 413 17.70 -13.81 -22.85
N TYR A 414 18.10 -12.64 -22.38
CA TYR A 414 17.12 -11.64 -21.96
C TYR A 414 16.50 -10.95 -23.18
N PRO A 415 15.22 -10.56 -23.10
CA PRO A 415 14.63 -9.71 -24.13
C PRO A 415 15.49 -8.44 -24.34
N THR A 416 15.71 -8.06 -25.60
CA THR A 416 16.64 -6.97 -25.96
C THR A 416 16.23 -5.61 -25.40
N ASN A 417 14.98 -5.46 -24.97
CA ASN A 417 14.43 -4.26 -24.35
C ASN A 417 14.56 -4.25 -22.82
N TRP A 418 15.18 -5.26 -22.20
CA TRP A 418 15.44 -5.26 -20.75
C TRP A 418 16.74 -4.54 -20.42
N ASN A 419 16.72 -3.75 -19.34
CA ASN A 419 17.96 -3.30 -18.73
C ASN A 419 18.69 -4.52 -18.13
N LEU A 420 19.94 -4.74 -18.54
CA LEU A 420 20.69 -5.93 -18.15
C LEU A 420 20.89 -6.06 -16.63
N ILE A 421 21.13 -4.96 -15.93
CA ILE A 421 21.32 -4.98 -14.48
C ILE A 421 20.00 -5.28 -13.78
N GLU A 422 18.90 -4.64 -14.20
CA GLU A 422 17.58 -4.96 -13.66
C GLU A 422 17.20 -6.41 -13.92
N ALA A 423 17.51 -6.94 -15.11
CA ALA A 423 17.29 -8.32 -15.48
C ALA A 423 18.04 -9.28 -14.53
N GLU A 424 19.33 -9.02 -14.28
CA GLU A 424 20.14 -9.82 -13.36
C GLU A 424 19.66 -9.74 -11.91
N ARG A 425 19.30 -8.55 -11.41
CA ARG A 425 18.73 -8.37 -10.07
C ARG A 425 17.39 -9.12 -9.95
N ARG A 426 16.55 -9.06 -10.98
CA ARG A 426 15.28 -9.80 -11.04
C ARG A 426 15.51 -11.32 -11.07
N THR A 427 16.49 -11.79 -11.84
CA THR A 427 16.90 -13.20 -11.86
C THR A 427 17.39 -13.67 -10.49
N ALA A 428 18.21 -12.86 -9.80
CA ALA A 428 18.66 -13.17 -8.46
C ALA A 428 17.48 -13.34 -7.48
N LEU A 429 16.52 -12.41 -7.47
CA LEU A 429 15.34 -12.50 -6.62
C LEU A 429 14.47 -13.71 -6.95
N PHE A 430 14.30 -14.03 -8.24
CA PHE A 430 13.58 -15.22 -8.67
C PHE A 430 14.27 -16.52 -8.22
N ALA A 431 15.60 -16.57 -8.33
CA ALA A 431 16.42 -17.68 -7.86
C ALA A 431 16.32 -17.86 -6.33
N ILE A 432 16.36 -16.76 -5.55
CA ILE A 432 16.18 -16.80 -4.09
C ILE A 432 14.80 -17.38 -3.73
N TYR A 433 13.74 -16.95 -4.43
CA TYR A 433 12.39 -17.46 -4.20
C TYR A 433 12.25 -18.97 -4.50
N HIS A 434 12.90 -19.44 -5.57
CA HIS A 434 12.92 -20.85 -5.98
C HIS A 434 14.07 -21.68 -5.39
N CYS A 435 14.86 -21.11 -4.49
CA CYS A 435 16.03 -21.75 -3.92
C CYS A 435 15.62 -22.99 -3.11
N THR A 436 16.23 -24.13 -3.42
CA THR A 436 15.94 -25.43 -2.79
C THR A 436 16.73 -25.65 -1.48
N SER A 437 17.76 -24.85 -1.23
CA SER A 437 18.57 -24.94 -0.01
C SER A 437 17.73 -24.69 1.25
N GLN A 438 17.94 -25.54 2.26
CA GLN A 438 17.32 -25.43 3.58
C GLN A 438 17.96 -24.34 4.45
N LYS A 439 19.11 -23.79 4.05
CA LYS A 439 19.76 -22.67 4.76
C LYS A 439 19.01 -21.36 4.57
N LEU A 440 18.25 -21.23 3.49
CA LEU A 440 17.46 -20.04 3.20
C LEU A 440 16.12 -20.10 3.94
N LEU A 441 15.81 -19.05 4.71
CA LEU A 441 14.58 -19.02 5.52
C LEU A 441 13.34 -18.83 4.64
N PRO A 442 12.16 -19.36 5.03
CA PRO A 442 10.91 -19.11 4.33
C PRO A 442 10.60 -17.61 4.13
N ASN A 443 10.87 -16.79 5.15
CA ASN A 443 10.68 -15.34 5.09
C ASN A 443 11.56 -14.65 4.03
N ASP A 444 12.76 -15.17 3.78
CA ASP A 444 13.65 -14.64 2.73
C ASP A 444 13.06 -14.95 1.35
N ARG A 445 12.49 -16.14 1.15
CA ARG A 445 11.82 -16.52 -0.11
C ARG A 445 10.59 -15.63 -0.38
N THR A 446 9.75 -15.41 0.63
CA THR A 446 8.57 -14.54 0.51
C THR A 446 8.96 -13.07 0.28
N SER A 447 10.04 -12.60 0.93
CA SER A 447 10.56 -11.25 0.71
C SER A 447 11.17 -11.10 -0.69
N ALA A 448 11.84 -12.15 -1.20
CA ALA A 448 12.38 -12.17 -2.56
C ALA A 448 11.26 -12.13 -3.61
N LEU A 449 10.16 -12.86 -3.39
CA LEU A 449 8.95 -12.74 -4.21
C LEU A 449 8.41 -11.31 -4.22
N THR A 450 8.41 -10.64 -3.06
CA THR A 450 8.00 -9.23 -2.93
C THR A 450 8.87 -8.31 -3.79
N GLY A 451 10.19 -8.46 -3.77
CA GLY A 451 11.10 -7.69 -4.62
C GLY A 451 10.94 -8.04 -6.10
N PHE A 452 10.85 -9.33 -6.43
CA PHE A 452 10.76 -9.88 -7.79
C PHE A 452 9.57 -9.30 -8.58
N LEU A 453 8.42 -9.13 -7.92
CA LEU A 453 7.19 -8.64 -8.56
C LEU A 453 7.10 -7.11 -8.64
N ARG A 454 8.03 -6.36 -8.05
CA ARG A 454 7.96 -4.89 -7.94
C ARG A 454 8.78 -4.10 -8.96
N PHE A 455 9.28 -4.76 -9.99
CA PHE A 455 9.98 -4.09 -11.09
C PHE A 455 9.00 -3.30 -11.94
N ASN A 456 9.15 -1.96 -11.97
CA ASN A 456 8.21 -1.05 -12.63
C ASN A 456 8.29 -1.03 -14.16
N SER A 457 9.25 -1.72 -14.78
CA SER A 457 9.29 -1.82 -16.26
C SER A 457 8.04 -2.54 -16.78
N SER A 458 7.38 -1.97 -17.80
CA SER A 458 6.19 -2.57 -18.43
C SER A 458 6.45 -4.02 -18.86
N VAL A 459 7.62 -4.29 -19.43
CA VAL A 459 7.99 -5.61 -19.94
C VAL A 459 8.19 -6.61 -18.79
N MET A 460 8.74 -6.15 -17.67
CA MET A 460 8.91 -6.99 -16.48
C MET A 460 7.58 -7.24 -15.78
N PHE A 461 6.70 -6.25 -15.72
CA PHE A 461 5.34 -6.39 -15.21
C PHE A 461 4.53 -7.41 -16.02
N GLU A 462 4.54 -7.31 -17.35
CA GLU A 462 3.90 -8.27 -18.25
C GLU A 462 4.47 -9.68 -18.08
N SER A 463 5.78 -9.81 -17.94
CA SER A 463 6.44 -11.08 -17.62
C SER A 463 5.99 -11.65 -16.26
N SER A 464 5.73 -10.79 -15.26
CA SER A 464 5.19 -11.23 -13.97
C SER A 464 3.75 -11.73 -14.07
N LEU A 465 2.91 -11.13 -14.93
CA LEU A 465 1.56 -11.63 -15.18
C LEU A 465 1.58 -13.03 -15.80
N LYS A 466 2.45 -13.26 -16.79
CA LYS A 466 2.64 -14.58 -17.41
C LYS A 466 3.03 -15.66 -16.39
N LEU A 467 3.83 -15.34 -15.38
CA LEU A 467 4.21 -16.27 -14.32
C LEU A 467 3.04 -16.71 -13.43
N LEU A 468 1.96 -15.92 -13.38
CA LEU A 468 0.74 -16.30 -12.66
C LEU A 468 -0.06 -17.36 -13.44
N GLU A 469 0.01 -17.36 -14.78
CA GLU A 469 -0.63 -18.36 -15.63
C GLU A 469 0.13 -19.68 -15.71
N GLU A 470 1.45 -19.65 -15.47
CA GLU A 470 2.31 -20.83 -15.63
C GLU A 470 1.94 -21.97 -14.65
N PRO A 471 1.44 -23.12 -15.13
CA PRO A 471 1.12 -24.26 -14.28
C PRO A 471 2.35 -24.95 -13.67
N ASP A 472 3.51 -24.93 -14.35
CA ASP A 472 4.72 -25.59 -13.86
C ASP A 472 5.27 -24.89 -12.61
N THR A 473 5.13 -25.53 -11.45
CA THR A 473 5.52 -24.98 -10.14
C THR A 473 7.02 -24.75 -9.98
N GLU A 474 7.86 -25.36 -10.82
CA GLU A 474 9.31 -25.17 -10.76
C GLU A 474 9.75 -23.81 -11.29
N ILE A 475 8.96 -23.25 -12.22
CA ILE A 475 9.28 -22.01 -12.95
C ILE A 475 8.17 -20.95 -12.84
N SER A 476 7.20 -21.15 -11.95
CA SER A 476 6.06 -20.24 -11.73
C SER A 476 5.92 -19.77 -10.29
N ILE A 477 5.05 -18.78 -10.07
CA ILE A 477 4.64 -18.43 -8.71
C ILE A 477 3.84 -19.58 -8.12
N LYS A 478 4.32 -20.20 -7.04
CA LYS A 478 3.64 -21.27 -6.30
C LYS A 478 2.18 -20.91 -6.03
N LYS A 479 1.30 -21.91 -6.12
CA LYS A 479 -0.15 -21.77 -5.91
C LYS A 479 -0.51 -20.98 -4.64
N MET A 480 0.18 -21.27 -3.53
CA MET A 480 -0.08 -20.62 -2.24
C MET A 480 0.28 -19.14 -2.23
N ASP A 481 1.17 -18.70 -3.13
CA ASP A 481 1.69 -17.32 -3.17
C ASP A 481 0.98 -16.45 -4.24
N LEU A 482 0.12 -17.04 -5.07
CA LEU A 482 -0.56 -16.32 -6.16
C LEU A 482 -1.44 -15.16 -5.69
N HIS A 483 -2.15 -15.31 -4.57
CA HIS A 483 -2.96 -14.22 -4.01
C HIS A 483 -2.07 -13.07 -3.48
N HIS A 484 -0.90 -13.40 -2.93
CA HIS A 484 0.07 -12.40 -2.50
C HIS A 484 0.69 -11.69 -3.73
N ALA A 485 0.96 -12.43 -4.80
CA ALA A 485 1.43 -11.87 -6.06
C ALA A 485 0.40 -10.90 -6.67
N ALA A 486 -0.90 -11.25 -6.62
CA ALA A 486 -1.99 -10.36 -7.01
C ALA A 486 -1.96 -9.04 -6.21
N PHE A 487 -1.82 -9.13 -4.89
CA PHE A 487 -1.71 -7.95 -4.03
C PHE A 487 -0.50 -7.07 -4.40
N LEU A 488 0.64 -7.67 -4.71
CA LEU A 488 1.87 -6.95 -5.05
C LEU A 488 1.75 -6.23 -6.40
N LEU A 489 1.26 -6.92 -7.43
CA LEU A 489 1.11 -6.37 -8.78
C LEU A 489 0.04 -5.28 -8.84
N SER A 490 -1.12 -5.50 -8.18
CA SER A 490 -2.18 -4.50 -8.10
C SER A 490 -1.78 -3.27 -7.28
N SER A 491 -0.72 -3.39 -6.47
CA SER A 491 -0.19 -2.29 -5.65
C SER A 491 0.79 -1.38 -6.40
N MET A 492 1.16 -1.70 -7.65
CA MET A 492 2.12 -0.93 -8.45
C MET A 492 1.44 0.26 -9.16
N SER A 493 0.93 1.20 -8.37
CA SER A 493 0.13 2.32 -8.88
C SER A 493 0.88 3.23 -9.86
N SER A 494 2.21 3.36 -9.74
CA SER A 494 3.03 4.20 -10.64
C SER A 494 2.99 3.77 -12.11
N ILE A 495 2.56 2.54 -12.39
CA ILE A 495 2.35 2.04 -13.76
C ILE A 495 0.89 1.69 -14.03
N SER A 496 -0.03 2.03 -13.13
CA SER A 496 -1.42 1.55 -13.15
C SER A 496 -1.51 0.02 -13.11
N GLY A 497 -0.82 -0.57 -12.13
CA GLY A 497 -0.71 -2.02 -11.97
C GLY A 497 -2.06 -2.69 -11.71
N ALA A 498 -2.97 -2.04 -10.99
CA ALA A 498 -4.31 -2.59 -10.73
C ALA A 498 -5.13 -2.68 -12.02
N LYS A 499 -5.18 -1.61 -12.82
CA LYS A 499 -5.88 -1.62 -14.12
C LYS A 499 -5.27 -2.65 -15.07
N GLN A 500 -3.94 -2.69 -15.20
CA GLN A 500 -3.27 -3.62 -16.11
C GLN A 500 -3.53 -5.09 -15.71
N MET A 501 -3.38 -5.41 -14.42
CA MET A 501 -3.66 -6.75 -13.91
C MET A 501 -5.14 -7.11 -14.11
N TRP A 502 -6.07 -6.19 -13.83
CA TRP A 502 -7.49 -6.45 -14.01
C TRP A 502 -7.84 -6.69 -15.49
N THR A 503 -7.38 -5.83 -16.39
CA THR A 503 -7.59 -5.98 -17.84
C THR A 503 -7.02 -7.30 -18.38
N TRP A 504 -5.82 -7.70 -17.94
CA TRP A 504 -5.23 -8.99 -18.27
C TRP A 504 -6.10 -10.16 -17.77
N LEU A 505 -6.58 -10.07 -16.53
CA LEU A 505 -7.39 -11.12 -15.92
C LEU A 505 -8.73 -11.32 -16.65
N ILE A 506 -9.38 -10.22 -17.04
CA ILE A 506 -10.71 -10.24 -17.68
C ILE A 506 -10.65 -10.19 -19.21
N GLN A 507 -9.49 -10.44 -19.81
CA GLN A 507 -9.33 -10.42 -21.26
C GLN A 507 -10.22 -11.47 -21.95
N GLU A 508 -10.80 -11.08 -23.08
CA GLU A 508 -11.74 -11.90 -23.85
C GLU A 508 -11.03 -12.48 -25.07
N ASN A 509 -10.98 -13.80 -25.16
CA ASN A 509 -10.32 -14.53 -26.25
C ASN A 509 -11.33 -15.12 -27.26
N GLY A 510 -12.56 -14.61 -27.26
CA GLY A 510 -13.64 -15.03 -28.13
C GLY A 510 -14.91 -15.37 -27.36
N THR A 511 -15.80 -16.13 -28.01
CA THR A 511 -17.08 -16.55 -27.45
C THR A 511 -17.17 -18.07 -27.57
N ASP A 512 -17.59 -18.71 -26.49
CA ASP A 512 -17.90 -20.13 -26.47
C ASP A 512 -19.09 -20.39 -27.40
N LYS A 513 -18.91 -21.30 -28.37
CA LYS A 513 -19.89 -21.53 -29.44
C LYS A 513 -21.19 -22.18 -28.94
N GLU A 514 -21.13 -22.91 -27.82
CA GLU A 514 -22.27 -23.66 -27.29
C GLU A 514 -23.10 -22.82 -26.33
N THR A 515 -22.43 -22.07 -25.46
CA THR A 515 -23.06 -21.30 -24.39
C THR A 515 -23.28 -19.82 -24.76
N GLY A 516 -22.61 -19.33 -25.81
CA GLY A 516 -22.60 -17.91 -26.17
C GLY A 516 -21.87 -17.02 -25.15
N LYS A 517 -21.21 -17.60 -24.14
CA LYS A 517 -20.50 -16.84 -23.11
C LYS A 517 -19.14 -16.39 -23.59
N LYS A 518 -18.68 -15.24 -23.09
CA LYS A 518 -17.34 -14.72 -23.38
C LYS A 518 -16.29 -15.66 -22.79
N LYS A 519 -15.31 -16.05 -23.61
CA LYS A 519 -14.22 -16.94 -23.21
C LYS A 519 -13.11 -16.11 -22.57
N ARG A 520 -12.88 -16.30 -21.27
CA ARG A 520 -11.81 -15.63 -20.50
C ARG A 520 -10.78 -16.64 -20.02
N ASP A 521 -9.89 -17.05 -20.92
CA ASP A 521 -8.97 -18.17 -20.70
C ASP A 521 -8.04 -17.96 -19.49
N VAL A 522 -7.58 -16.72 -19.26
CA VAL A 522 -6.71 -16.38 -18.13
C VAL A 522 -7.41 -16.63 -16.80
N PHE A 523 -8.60 -16.08 -16.62
CA PHE A 523 -9.38 -16.28 -15.41
C PHE A 523 -9.71 -17.76 -15.19
N GLU A 524 -10.10 -18.49 -16.24
CA GLU A 524 -10.42 -19.90 -16.11
C GLU A 524 -9.19 -20.74 -15.72
N SER A 525 -8.04 -20.50 -16.35
CA SER A 525 -6.76 -21.13 -16.01
C SER A 525 -6.38 -20.87 -14.55
N LEU A 526 -6.43 -19.60 -14.12
CA LEU A 526 -6.14 -19.22 -12.73
C LEU A 526 -7.13 -19.84 -11.75
N ARG A 527 -8.42 -19.86 -12.08
CA ARG A 527 -9.47 -20.45 -11.24
C ARG A 527 -9.22 -21.94 -11.03
N GLN A 528 -8.88 -22.68 -12.09
CA GLN A 528 -8.52 -24.09 -12.02
C GLN A 528 -7.28 -24.30 -11.15
N ARG A 529 -6.26 -23.45 -11.31
CA ARG A 529 -5.01 -23.51 -10.54
C ARG A 529 -5.22 -23.22 -9.05
N LEU A 530 -5.94 -22.15 -8.71
CA LEU A 530 -6.16 -21.67 -7.35
C LEU A 530 -7.16 -22.54 -6.57
N GLY A 531 -8.24 -22.99 -7.23
CA GLY A 531 -9.41 -23.55 -6.56
C GLY A 531 -10.26 -22.49 -5.84
N GLY A 532 -11.40 -22.92 -5.29
CA GLY A 532 -12.48 -22.02 -4.87
C GLY A 532 -12.16 -21.03 -3.74
N MET A 533 -11.31 -21.38 -2.76
CA MET A 533 -11.00 -20.45 -1.66
C MET A 533 -9.96 -19.39 -2.05
N LEU A 534 -8.90 -19.79 -2.76
CA LEU A 534 -7.80 -18.89 -3.12
C LEU A 534 -8.19 -17.93 -4.25
N VAL A 535 -9.12 -18.31 -5.14
CA VAL A 535 -9.63 -17.40 -6.18
C VAL A 535 -10.32 -16.17 -5.55
N SER A 536 -11.01 -16.32 -4.42
CA SER A 536 -11.62 -15.18 -3.73
C SER A 536 -10.59 -14.14 -3.31
N PHE A 537 -9.54 -14.57 -2.61
CA PHE A 537 -8.46 -13.67 -2.20
C PHE A 537 -7.75 -13.04 -3.40
N PHE A 538 -7.52 -13.82 -4.45
CA PHE A 538 -6.90 -13.30 -5.67
C PHE A 538 -7.73 -12.17 -6.30
N ILE A 539 -9.05 -12.35 -6.46
CA ILE A 539 -9.95 -11.34 -7.03
C ILE A 539 -10.08 -10.11 -6.12
N GLU A 540 -10.15 -10.32 -4.80
CA GLU A 540 -10.14 -9.21 -3.83
C GLU A 540 -8.88 -8.36 -3.98
N TYR A 541 -7.71 -8.99 -4.10
CA TYR A 541 -6.46 -8.26 -4.27
C TYR A 541 -6.29 -7.63 -5.65
N ALA A 542 -6.79 -8.27 -6.71
CA ALA A 542 -6.77 -7.71 -8.06
C ALA A 542 -7.62 -6.43 -8.18
N THR A 543 -8.69 -6.32 -7.38
CA THR A 543 -9.62 -5.18 -7.40
C THR A 543 -9.35 -4.14 -6.32
N MET A 544 -8.55 -4.46 -5.30
CA MET A 544 -8.36 -3.64 -4.09
C MET A 544 -7.91 -2.19 -4.35
N ASN A 545 -7.08 -1.93 -5.38
CA ASN A 545 -6.66 -0.57 -5.74
C ASN A 545 -7.24 -0.12 -7.09
N LEU A 546 -8.13 -0.90 -7.71
CA LEU A 546 -8.63 -0.63 -9.05
C LEU A 546 -9.49 0.62 -9.05
N VAL A 547 -9.15 1.56 -9.93
CA VAL A 547 -9.92 2.78 -10.21
C VAL A 547 -10.39 2.70 -11.67
N ILE A 548 -11.70 2.74 -11.89
CA ILE A 548 -12.28 2.75 -13.23
C ILE A 548 -12.99 4.10 -13.41
N LEU A 549 -12.39 4.98 -14.21
CA LEU A 549 -12.91 6.31 -14.44
C LEU A 549 -14.22 6.26 -15.23
N LYS A 550 -15.06 7.29 -15.07
CA LYS A 550 -16.37 7.38 -15.73
C LYS A 550 -16.29 7.30 -17.25
N ASP A 551 -15.20 7.79 -17.81
CA ASP A 551 -14.97 7.85 -19.26
C ASP A 551 -14.41 6.52 -19.81
N ASP A 552 -13.97 5.59 -18.95
CA ASP A 552 -13.54 4.24 -19.37
C ASP A 552 -14.75 3.29 -19.52
N VAL A 553 -15.64 3.62 -20.47
CA VAL A 553 -16.92 2.91 -20.66
C VAL A 553 -16.69 1.43 -21.00
N ASP A 554 -15.64 1.10 -21.76
CA ASP A 554 -15.30 -0.29 -22.11
C ASP A 554 -14.93 -1.09 -20.85
N LEU A 555 -13.99 -0.59 -20.04
CA LEU A 555 -13.55 -1.32 -18.86
C LEU A 555 -14.66 -1.45 -17.81
N GLN A 556 -15.50 -0.42 -17.65
CA GLN A 556 -16.69 -0.51 -16.80
C GLN A 556 -17.62 -1.63 -17.24
N LYS A 557 -17.96 -1.64 -18.54
CA LYS A 557 -18.85 -2.64 -19.13
C LYS A 557 -18.28 -4.05 -18.94
N ARG A 558 -17.03 -4.28 -19.33
CA ARG A 558 -16.37 -5.58 -19.21
C ARG A 558 -16.24 -6.05 -17.77
N THR A 559 -16.02 -5.13 -16.83
CA THR A 559 -15.97 -5.42 -15.40
C THR A 559 -17.34 -5.83 -14.86
N ALA A 560 -18.41 -5.12 -15.24
CA ALA A 560 -19.78 -5.48 -14.86
C ALA A 560 -20.17 -6.86 -15.39
N GLU A 561 -19.95 -7.10 -16.68
CA GLU A 561 -20.20 -8.38 -17.34
C GLU A 561 -19.38 -9.52 -16.68
N PHE A 562 -18.11 -9.28 -16.35
CA PHE A 562 -17.28 -10.27 -15.64
C PHE A 562 -17.91 -10.69 -14.31
N PHE A 563 -18.38 -9.74 -13.49
CA PHE A 563 -18.97 -10.09 -12.21
C PHE A 563 -20.34 -10.78 -12.34
N GLU A 564 -21.13 -10.44 -13.36
CA GLU A 564 -22.42 -11.09 -13.64
C GLU A 564 -22.25 -12.53 -14.11
N GLU A 565 -21.31 -12.77 -15.03
CA GLU A 565 -21.05 -14.09 -15.58
C GLU A 565 -20.47 -15.06 -14.54
N ASN A 566 -19.79 -14.54 -13.50
CA ASN A 566 -19.08 -15.34 -12.50
C ASN A 566 -19.78 -15.46 -11.15
N VAL A 567 -21.08 -15.16 -11.06
CA VAL A 567 -21.90 -15.33 -9.84
C VAL A 567 -21.86 -16.77 -9.31
N GLY A 568 -21.74 -17.78 -10.18
CA GLY A 568 -21.61 -19.19 -9.79
C GLY A 568 -20.17 -19.64 -9.47
N SER A 569 -19.16 -18.88 -9.88
CA SER A 569 -17.74 -19.25 -9.80
C SER A 569 -17.00 -18.56 -8.65
N ILE A 570 -17.51 -17.42 -8.18
CA ILE A 570 -16.92 -16.62 -7.10
C ILE A 570 -17.97 -16.50 -5.98
N PRO A 571 -17.59 -16.68 -4.70
CA PRO A 571 -18.53 -16.53 -3.59
C PRO A 571 -19.26 -15.17 -3.61
N PRO A 572 -20.59 -15.14 -3.36
CA PRO A 572 -21.38 -13.90 -3.44
C PRO A 572 -20.87 -12.76 -2.56
N TYR A 573 -20.35 -13.08 -1.37
CA TYR A 573 -19.75 -12.10 -0.47
C TYR A 573 -18.52 -11.44 -1.09
N THR A 574 -17.64 -12.22 -1.71
CA THR A 574 -16.44 -11.71 -2.38
C THR A 574 -16.80 -10.85 -3.57
N LEU A 575 -17.78 -11.26 -4.40
CA LEU A 575 -18.25 -10.45 -5.52
C LEU A 575 -18.79 -9.09 -5.05
N LYS A 576 -19.62 -9.09 -4.00
CA LYS A 576 -20.14 -7.87 -3.40
C LYS A 576 -19.01 -6.95 -2.93
N LYS A 577 -18.05 -7.49 -2.16
CA LYS A 577 -16.90 -6.75 -1.64
C LYS A 577 -16.04 -6.15 -2.76
N CYS A 578 -15.80 -6.90 -3.84
CA CYS A 578 -15.02 -6.41 -4.98
C CYS A 578 -15.74 -5.29 -5.72
N LYS A 579 -17.05 -5.44 -5.98
CA LYS A 579 -17.88 -4.38 -6.59
C LYS A 579 -17.86 -3.10 -5.75
N GLU A 580 -18.08 -3.23 -4.44
CA GLU A 580 -18.02 -2.12 -3.49
C GLU A 580 -16.62 -1.47 -3.52
N SER A 581 -15.54 -2.26 -3.44
CA SER A 581 -14.17 -1.73 -3.48
C SER A 581 -13.88 -0.92 -4.74
N VAL A 582 -14.26 -1.41 -5.93
CA VAL A 582 -14.02 -0.69 -7.20
C VAL A 582 -14.82 0.62 -7.24
N GLN A 583 -16.08 0.59 -6.78
CA GLN A 583 -16.91 1.78 -6.69
C GLN A 583 -16.34 2.80 -5.69
N GLU A 584 -15.98 2.35 -4.49
CA GLU A 584 -15.46 3.19 -3.43
C GLU A 584 -14.12 3.84 -3.80
N ASN A 585 -13.21 3.10 -4.43
CA ASN A 585 -11.94 3.63 -4.94
C ASN A 585 -12.17 4.71 -6.00
N THR A 586 -13.09 4.46 -6.93
CA THR A 586 -13.44 5.41 -8.00
C THR A 586 -14.05 6.68 -7.40
N GLU A 587 -14.98 6.56 -6.46
CA GLU A 587 -15.58 7.71 -5.79
C GLU A 587 -14.56 8.49 -4.95
N GLN A 588 -13.68 7.79 -4.23
CA GLN A 588 -12.60 8.41 -3.46
C GLN A 588 -11.66 9.21 -4.37
N TYR A 589 -11.28 8.64 -5.50
CA TYR A 589 -10.48 9.31 -6.51
C TYR A 589 -11.18 10.58 -7.01
N THR A 590 -12.39 10.45 -7.56
CA THR A 590 -13.14 11.56 -8.16
C THR A 590 -13.39 12.71 -7.19
N ARG A 591 -13.63 12.42 -5.90
CA ARG A 591 -13.94 13.46 -4.90
C ARG A 591 -12.71 14.15 -4.32
N GLN A 592 -11.55 13.48 -4.26
CA GLN A 592 -10.40 14.00 -3.51
C GLN A 592 -9.13 14.25 -4.33
N SER A 593 -9.04 13.73 -5.57
CA SER A 593 -7.81 13.81 -6.36
C SER A 593 -7.36 15.25 -6.61
N SER A 594 -8.27 16.18 -6.92
CA SER A 594 -7.95 17.59 -7.16
C SER A 594 -7.32 18.26 -5.93
N ASN A 595 -7.92 18.08 -4.75
CA ASN A 595 -7.40 18.63 -3.49
C ASN A 595 -6.02 18.04 -3.15
N PHE A 596 -5.81 16.75 -3.44
CA PHE A 596 -4.52 16.09 -3.21
C PHE A 596 -3.45 16.57 -4.21
N LYS A 597 -3.79 16.70 -5.50
CA LYS A 597 -2.94 17.27 -6.55
C LYS A 597 -2.48 18.68 -6.16
N GLU A 598 -3.41 19.54 -5.76
CA GLU A 598 -3.10 20.91 -5.32
C GLU A 598 -2.22 20.92 -4.06
N TRP A 599 -2.48 20.05 -3.09
CA TRP A 599 -1.66 19.96 -1.89
C TRP A 599 -0.23 19.54 -2.21
N VAL A 600 -0.01 18.50 -3.03
CA VAL A 600 1.34 18.07 -3.44
C VAL A 600 2.07 19.18 -4.21
N GLN A 601 1.36 19.98 -5.00
CA GLN A 601 1.97 21.11 -5.71
C GLN A 601 2.49 22.20 -4.75
N LYS A 602 1.83 22.41 -3.61
CA LYS A 602 2.15 23.41 -2.59
C LYS A 602 3.24 22.99 -1.59
N ILE A 603 3.60 21.72 -1.54
CA ILE A 603 4.70 21.27 -0.67
C ILE A 603 6.02 21.77 -1.25
N GLU A 604 6.77 22.49 -0.43
CA GLU A 604 8.06 23.11 -0.81
C GLU A 604 9.23 22.12 -0.84
#